data_AF-A0A177WG95-F1
#
_entry.id   AF-A0A177WG95-F1
#
_cell.length_a   1.000
_cell.length_b   1.000
_cell.length_c   1.000
_cell.angle_alpha   90.00
_cell.angle_beta   90.00
_cell.angle_gamma   90.00
#
_symmetry.space_group_name_H-M   'P 1'
#
loop_
_entity.id
_entity.type
_entity.pdbx_description
1 polymer ?
#
loop_
_entity_poly.entity_id
_entity_poly.type
_entity_poly.pdbx_seq_one_letter_code
_entity_poly.pdbx_strand_id
1 'polypeptide(L)' 'MKVEYCSLVGKGLKLNTVEDVAQYVAEIEALDGLTTVRLGGNTFGVEAARAIAAALKKKDQLECV' A
#
# COMPACT_ATOMS: atom_id res chain seq x y z
N MET A 1 -16.24 5.76 -13.68
CA MET A 1 -15.31 4.82 -13.02
C MET A 1 -14.62 5.57 -11.89
N LYS A 2 -14.88 5.19 -10.63
CA LYS A 2 -14.13 5.75 -9.49
C LYS A 2 -12.81 5.00 -9.44
N VAL A 3 -11.75 5.66 -9.87
CA VAL A 3 -10.39 5.16 -9.78
C VAL A 3 -9.92 5.50 -8.37
N GLU A 4 -9.88 4.51 -7.49
CA GLU A 4 -9.41 4.70 -6.12
C GLU A 4 -7.90 4.48 -6.07
N TYR A 5 -7.17 5.50 -5.62
CA TYR A 5 -5.72 5.46 -5.50
C TYR A 5 -5.31 5.70 -4.05
N CYS A 6 -4.38 4.89 -3.56
CA CYS A 6 -3.78 5.08 -2.23
C CYS A 6 -2.42 5.76 -2.41
N SER A 7 -2.29 6.97 -1.87
CA SER A 7 -1.02 7.69 -1.87
C SER A 7 -0.49 7.82 -0.45
N LEU A 8 0.61 7.13 -0.20
CA LEU A 8 1.39 7.26 1.04
C LEU A 8 2.58 8.22 0.85
N VAL A 9 2.62 8.95 -0.27
CA VAL A 9 3.79 9.73 -0.67
C VAL A 9 4.06 10.91 0.27
N GLY A 10 5.33 11.05 0.65
CA GLY A 10 5.84 12.27 1.30
C GLY A 10 5.54 12.41 2.79
N LYS A 11 5.05 11.35 3.46
CA LYS A 11 4.85 11.40 4.91
C LYS A 11 6.14 11.22 5.72
N GLY A 12 7.25 10.79 5.10
CA GLY A 12 8.53 10.60 5.79
C GLY A 12 8.44 9.58 6.92
N LEU A 13 7.51 8.62 6.81
CA LEU A 13 7.26 7.63 7.84
C LEU A 13 8.30 6.51 7.75
N LYS A 14 8.82 6.12 8.91
CA LYS A 14 9.71 4.96 9.07
C LYS A 14 8.85 3.73 9.32
N LEU A 15 8.36 3.13 8.24
CA LEU A 15 7.51 1.93 8.28
C LEU A 15 8.42 0.69 8.27
N ASN A 16 8.96 0.32 9.43
CA ASN A 16 9.86 -0.84 9.55
C ASN A 16 9.12 -2.13 9.90
N THR A 17 7.96 -2.01 10.56
CA THR A 17 7.23 -3.11 11.19
C THR A 17 5.96 -3.46 10.42
N VAL A 18 5.51 -4.71 10.56
CA VAL A 18 4.21 -5.16 10.00
C VAL A 18 3.07 -4.35 10.60
N GLU A 19 3.13 -4.01 11.88
CA GLU A 19 2.08 -3.25 12.59
C GLU A 19 1.89 -1.85 12.00
N ASP A 20 2.99 -1.15 11.69
CA ASP A 20 2.96 0.17 11.07
C ASP A 20 2.24 0.16 9.71
N VAL A 21 2.47 -0.90 8.93
CA VAL A 21 1.82 -1.06 7.62
C VAL A 21 0.51 -1.81 7.68
N ALA A 22 0.16 -2.47 8.79
CA ALA A 22 -1.06 -3.24 8.91
C ALA A 22 -2.29 -2.37 8.73
N GLN A 23 -2.28 -1.13 9.25
CA GLN A 23 -3.37 -0.18 9.01
C GLN A 23 -3.50 0.13 7.51
N TYR A 24 -2.39 0.35 6.82
CA TYR A 24 -2.38 0.70 5.40
C TYR A 24 -2.73 -0.49 4.52
N VAL A 25 -2.29 -1.69 4.90
CA VAL A 25 -2.64 -2.95 4.25
C VAL A 25 -4.12 -3.23 4.41
N ALA A 26 -4.70 -3.04 5.60
CA ALA A 26 -6.14 -3.21 5.82
C ALA A 26 -6.95 -2.18 5.03
N GLU A 27 -6.48 -0.92 4.98
CA GLU A 27 -7.11 0.14 4.18
C GLU A 27 -7.01 -0.19 2.68
N ILE A 28 -5.86 -0.68 2.22
CA ILE A 28 -5.68 -1.24 0.88
C ILE A 28 -6.64 -2.39 0.67
N GLU A 29 -6.73 -3.40 1.52
CA GLU A 29 -7.64 -4.54 1.36
C GLU A 29 -9.12 -4.13 1.35
N ALA A 30 -9.52 -3.13 2.13
CA ALA A 30 -10.87 -2.58 2.14
C ALA A 30 -11.24 -1.82 0.86
N LEU A 31 -10.25 -1.33 0.10
CA LEU A 31 -10.46 -0.61 -1.15
C LEU A 31 -10.61 -1.59 -2.33
N ASP A 32 -11.77 -2.24 -2.50
CA ASP A 32 -12.00 -3.20 -3.60
C ASP A 32 -11.63 -2.67 -5.02
N GLY A 33 -11.77 -1.36 -5.25
CA GLY A 33 -11.47 -0.70 -6.54
C GLY A 33 -10.09 -0.05 -6.65
N LEU A 34 -9.10 -0.50 -5.87
CA LEU A 34 -7.76 0.09 -5.87
C LEU A 34 -7.02 -0.20 -7.17
N THR A 35 -6.76 0.83 -7.96
CA THR A 35 -6.03 0.74 -9.23
C THR A 35 -4.60 1.22 -9.15
N THR A 36 -4.27 2.11 -8.21
CA THR A 36 -2.93 2.71 -8.13
C THR A 36 -2.46 2.85 -6.69
N VAL A 37 -1.21 2.44 -6.42
CA VAL A 37 -0.58 2.58 -5.11
C VAL A 37 0.73 3.34 -5.22
N ARG A 38 0.82 4.49 -4.56
CA ARG A 38 2.02 5.30 -4.52
C ARG A 38 2.66 5.23 -3.15
N LEU A 39 3.79 4.53 -3.09
CA LEU A 39 4.54 4.28 -1.87
C LEU A 39 5.76 5.21 -1.69
N GLY A 40 6.11 6.00 -2.72
CA GLY A 40 7.37 6.77 -2.76
C GLY A 40 7.55 7.77 -1.61
N GLY A 41 8.77 7.95 -1.11
CA GLY A 41 9.05 8.92 -0.04
C GLY A 41 8.85 8.40 1.40
N ASN A 42 8.79 7.07 1.59
CA ASN A 42 8.84 6.41 2.89
C ASN A 42 9.96 5.37 2.92
N THR A 43 10.40 5.00 4.12
CA THR A 43 11.29 3.85 4.31
C THR A 43 10.43 2.63 4.63
N PHE A 44 10.46 1.63 3.76
CA PHE A 44 9.81 0.35 4.00
C PHE A 44 10.85 -0.66 4.46
N GLY A 45 10.69 -1.17 5.67
CA GLY A 45 11.41 -2.35 6.12
C GLY A 45 11.01 -3.59 5.32
N VAL A 46 11.82 -4.64 5.39
CA VAL A 46 11.56 -5.92 4.68
C VAL A 46 10.18 -6.47 5.03
N GLU A 47 9.83 -6.45 6.31
CA GLU A 47 8.55 -6.96 6.81
C GLU A 47 7.37 -6.09 6.35
N ALA A 48 7.55 -4.76 6.38
CA ALA A 48 6.57 -3.81 5.86
C ALA A 48 6.30 -4.00 4.36
N ALA A 49 7.37 -4.16 3.56
CA ALA A 49 7.27 -4.42 2.13
C ALA A 49 6.56 -5.75 1.82
N ARG A 50 6.83 -6.81 2.60
CA ARG A 50 6.15 -8.11 2.46
C ARG A 50 4.66 -8.02 2.70
N ALA A 51 4.23 -7.30 3.74
CA ALA A 51 2.81 -7.15 4.05
C ALA A 51 2.08 -6.36 2.96
N ILE A 52 2.66 -5.27 2.47
CA ILE A 52 2.11 -4.50 1.34
C ILE A 52 2.05 -5.37 0.09
N ALA A 53 3.11 -6.12 -0.23
CA ALA A 53 3.12 -7.02 -1.39
C ALA A 53 2.03 -8.10 -1.30
N ALA A 54 1.76 -8.66 -0.11
CA ALA A 54 0.70 -9.64 0.09
C ALA A 54 -0.69 -9.03 -0.15
N ALA A 55 -0.92 -7.79 0.32
CA ALA A 55 -2.16 -7.05 0.10
C ALA A 55 -2.38 -6.72 -1.39
N LEU A 56 -1.31 -6.25 -2.06
CA LEU A 56 -1.33 -5.95 -3.49
C LEU A 56 -1.58 -7.22 -4.33
N LYS A 57 -1.01 -8.36 -3.94
CA LYS A 57 -1.21 -9.63 -4.65
C LYS A 57 -2.67 -10.10 -4.66
N LYS A 58 -3.49 -9.65 -3.71
CA LYS A 58 -4.93 -9.94 -3.68
C LYS A 58 -5.76 -9.03 -4.59
N LYS A 59 -5.16 -7.98 -5.17
CA LYS A 59 -5.84 -6.99 -6.02
C LYS A 59 -5.49 -7.25 -7.48
N ASP A 60 -6.43 -7.81 -8.22
CA ASP A 60 -6.28 -8.06 -9.67
C ASP A 60 -6.45 -6.81 -10.55
N GLN A 61 -6.87 -5.68 -9.97
CA GLN A 61 -7.16 -4.43 -10.70
C GLN A 61 -6.02 -3.40 -10.66
N LEU A 62 -4.84 -3.79 -10.16
CA LEU A 62 -3.69 -2.88 -10.06
C LEU A 62 -3.14 -2.57 -11.45
N GLU A 63 -3.13 -1.28 -11.80
CA GLU A 63 -2.40 -0.75 -12.95
C GLU A 63 -1.05 -0.18 -12.51
N CYS A 64 0.00 -0.57 -13.23
CA CYS A 64 1.31 0.07 -13.12
C CYS A 64 1.28 1.37 -13.94
N VAL A 65 1.22 2.51 -13.26
CA VAL A 65 1.31 3.88 -13.83
C VAL A 65 2.55 4.61 -13.37
#